data_AF-A0A6I3LE45-F1
#
_entry.id   AF-A0A6I3LE45-F1
#
_cell.length_a   1.000
_cell.length_b   1.000
_cell.length_c   1.000
_cell.angle_alpha   90.00
_cell.angle_beta   90.00
_cell.angle_gamma   90.00
#
_symmetry.space_group_name_H-M   'P 1'
#
loop_
_entity.id
_entity.type
_entity.pdbx_description
1 polymer ?
#
loop_
_entity_poly.entity_id
_entity_poly.type
_entity_poly.pdbx_seq_one_letter_code
_entity_poly.pdbx_strand_id
1 'polypeptide(L)'
;VLLGSRSGARSKTDSPVPVDVFDVQKMGVTLPQTNINQILNVVAPSFTSTVQTGADGTDHLDPAQLRGLGPDQVLVLVNGKRRHTSALINVNGTPGRGTVGTDLN
;
A
#
# COMPACT_ATOMS: atom_id res chain seq x y z
N VAL A 1 -2.08 0.59 -22.58
CA VAL A 1 -2.22 -0.35 -23.71
C VAL A 1 -3.55 -1.07 -23.54
N LEU A 2 -4.46 -0.86 -24.49
CA LEU A 2 -5.78 -1.48 -24.55
C LEU A 2 -5.92 -2.11 -25.94
N LEU A 3 -6.25 -3.39 -25.99
CA LEU A 3 -6.65 -4.12 -27.19
C LEU A 3 -7.89 -4.94 -26.80
N GLY A 4 -9.05 -4.63 -27.41
CA GLY A 4 -10.25 -5.46 -27.43
C GLY A 4 -11.19 -5.44 -26.20
N SER A 5 -12.31 -4.70 -26.33
CA SER A 5 -13.67 -5.01 -25.79
C SER A 5 -14.37 -3.77 -25.18
N ARG A 6 -15.63 -3.55 -25.60
CA ARG A 6 -16.49 -2.39 -25.32
C ARG A 6 -17.42 -2.62 -24.11
N SER A 7 -16.91 -3.13 -22.99
CA SER A 7 -17.66 -3.26 -21.73
C SER A 7 -16.87 -2.63 -20.58
N GLY A 8 -17.56 -1.84 -19.76
CA GLY A 8 -16.99 -0.93 -18.77
C GLY A 8 -16.08 -1.60 -17.74
N ALA A 9 -14.92 -0.96 -17.51
CA ALA A 9 -13.84 -1.40 -16.65
C ALA A 9 -14.23 -1.43 -15.16
N ARG A 10 -14.20 -2.61 -14.54
CA ARG A 10 -14.04 -2.74 -13.08
C ARG A 10 -13.21 -3.93 -12.58
N SER A 11 -12.78 -4.86 -13.43
CA SER A 11 -11.85 -5.93 -13.04
C SER A 11 -11.14 -6.48 -14.28
N LYS A 12 -9.83 -6.75 -14.19
CA LYS A 12 -9.11 -7.55 -15.20
C LYS A 12 -9.57 -9.01 -15.04
N THR A 13 -10.75 -9.35 -15.55
CA THR A 13 -11.37 -10.68 -15.40
C THR A 13 -10.61 -11.81 -16.11
N ASP A 14 -9.64 -11.49 -16.97
CA ASP A 14 -8.79 -12.47 -17.68
C ASP A 14 -7.47 -12.79 -16.95
N SER A 15 -7.20 -12.16 -15.80
CA SER A 15 -6.00 -12.48 -15.02
C SER A 15 -6.28 -13.69 -14.13
N PRO A 16 -5.42 -14.73 -14.14
CA PRO A 16 -5.55 -15.86 -13.21
C PRO A 16 -5.30 -15.45 -11.76
N VAL A 17 -4.77 -14.24 -11.54
CA VAL A 17 -4.55 -13.63 -10.22
C VAL A 17 -5.39 -12.37 -10.05
N PRO A 18 -5.92 -12.09 -8.84
CA PRO A 18 -6.67 -10.87 -8.57
C PRO A 18 -5.75 -9.64 -8.69
N VAL A 19 -6.14 -8.70 -9.55
CA VAL A 19 -5.43 -7.43 -9.78
C VAL A 19 -6.43 -6.28 -9.68
N ASP A 20 -6.16 -5.38 -8.74
CA ASP A 20 -6.95 -4.17 -8.54
C ASP A 20 -6.22 -2.96 -9.15
N VAL A 21 -6.99 -2.06 -9.78
CA VAL A 21 -6.48 -0.83 -10.40
C VAL A 21 -7.28 0.34 -9.87
N PHE A 22 -6.58 1.29 -9.26
CA PHE A 22 -7.17 2.46 -8.64
C PHE A 22 -6.68 3.74 -9.31
N ASP A 23 -7.62 4.64 -9.63
CA ASP A 23 -7.33 5.98 -10.13
C ASP A 23 -7.20 6.95 -8.95
N VAL A 24 -5.98 7.08 -8.43
CA VAL A 24 -5.68 7.87 -7.23
C VAL A 24 -6.02 9.34 -7.41
N GLN A 25 -5.94 9.88 -8.64
CA GLN A 25 -6.27 11.28 -8.91
C GLN A 25 -7.76 11.57 -8.72
N LYS A 26 -8.63 10.67 -9.18
CA LYS A 26 -10.09 10.79 -8.93
C LYS A 26 -10.45 10.54 -7.47
N MET A 27 -9.75 9.61 -6.83
CA MET A 27 -9.96 9.28 -5.42
C MET A 27 -9.58 10.44 -4.49
N GLY A 28 -8.49 11.16 -4.78
CA GLY A 28 -8.09 12.35 -4.01
C GLY A 28 -9.09 13.52 -4.08
N VAL A 29 -10.00 13.52 -5.06
CA VAL A 29 -11.11 14.50 -5.12
C VAL A 29 -12.31 14.06 -4.28
N THR A 30 -12.48 12.74 -4.09
CA THR A 30 -13.66 12.15 -3.42
C THR A 30 -13.40 11.85 -1.94
N LEU A 31 -12.17 11.52 -1.59
CA LEU A 31 -11.73 11.16 -0.24
C LEU A 31 -10.99 12.35 0.39
N PRO A 32 -11.26 12.70 1.67
CA PRO A 32 -10.57 13.79 2.36
C PRO A 32 -9.09 13.52 2.70
N GLN A 33 -8.60 12.30 2.47
CA GLN A 33 -7.27 11.84 2.83
C GLN A 33 -6.23 12.33 1.82
N THR A 34 -5.14 12.88 2.31
CA THR A 34 -4.03 13.43 1.49
C THR A 34 -2.88 12.44 1.29
N ASN A 35 -2.81 11.41 2.12
CA ASN A 35 -1.76 10.38 2.12
C ASN A 35 -2.23 9.14 1.34
N ILE A 36 -1.37 8.60 0.47
CA ILE A 36 -1.67 7.41 -0.32
C ILE A 36 -1.91 6.15 0.52
N ASN A 37 -1.20 5.97 1.64
CA ASN A 37 -1.43 4.85 2.57
C ASN A 37 -2.84 4.88 3.14
N GLN A 38 -3.33 6.06 3.51
CA GLN A 38 -4.68 6.26 4.05
C GLN A 38 -5.74 6.02 2.97
N ILE A 39 -5.52 6.51 1.75
CA ILE A 39 -6.41 6.28 0.60
C ILE A 39 -6.51 4.76 0.30
N LEU A 40 -5.37 4.07 0.24
CA LEU A 40 -5.33 2.63 -0.06
C LEU A 40 -5.97 1.80 1.06
N ASN A 41 -5.82 2.17 2.32
CA ASN A 41 -6.45 1.48 3.45
C ASN A 41 -7.99 1.58 3.40
N VAL A 42 -8.54 2.69 2.87
CA VAL A 42 -9.99 2.84 2.69
C VAL A 42 -10.50 2.05 1.48
N VAL A 43 -9.77 2.06 0.38
CA VAL A 43 -10.24 1.56 -0.92
C VAL A 43 -9.98 0.07 -1.11
N ALA A 44 -8.87 -0.44 -0.60
CA ALA A 44 -8.45 -1.83 -0.77
C ALA A 44 -8.53 -2.58 0.57
N PRO A 45 -9.54 -3.45 0.78
CA PRO A 45 -9.70 -4.20 2.03
C PRO A 45 -8.53 -5.14 2.35
N SER A 46 -7.73 -5.47 1.33
CA SER A 46 -6.54 -6.31 1.48
C SER A 46 -5.29 -5.52 1.83
N PHE A 47 -5.34 -4.18 1.81
CA PHE A 47 -4.23 -3.31 2.18
C PHE A 47 -4.48 -2.72 3.55
N THR A 48 -3.50 -2.79 4.44
CA THR A 48 -3.58 -2.16 5.76
C THR A 48 -2.32 -1.36 6.02
N SER A 49 -2.50 -0.13 6.54
CA SER A 49 -1.40 0.73 6.97
C SER A 49 -1.86 1.53 8.19
N THR A 50 -1.15 1.36 9.30
CA THR A 50 -1.51 2.00 10.58
C THR A 50 -0.42 2.99 10.97
N VAL A 51 -0.79 4.25 11.13
CA VAL A 51 0.09 5.27 11.69
C VAL A 51 0.29 4.98 13.18
N GLN A 52 1.54 5.01 13.64
CA GLN A 52 1.89 4.87 15.05
C GLN A 52 2.43 6.20 15.55
N THR A 53 2.16 6.55 16.81
CA THR A 53 2.66 7.80 17.41
C THR A 53 3.38 7.51 18.71
N GLY A 54 4.53 8.16 18.94
CA GLY A 54 5.29 8.01 20.19
C GLY A 54 6.00 6.66 20.32
N ALA A 55 6.28 6.01 19.19
CA ALA A 55 6.84 4.66 19.13
C ALA A 55 8.31 4.67 18.70
N ASP A 56 9.14 5.45 19.41
CA ASP A 56 10.61 5.52 19.32
C ASP A 56 11.19 5.19 17.92
N GLY A 57 10.90 6.08 16.96
CA GLY A 57 11.35 6.00 15.56
C GLY A 57 10.42 5.25 14.60
N THR A 58 9.61 4.30 15.08
CA THR A 58 8.61 3.59 14.25
C THR A 58 7.35 4.41 13.97
N ASP A 59 7.24 5.59 14.57
CA ASP A 59 6.24 6.62 14.26
C ASP A 59 6.56 7.42 12.99
N HIS A 60 7.81 7.36 12.51
CA HIS A 60 8.22 7.98 11.25
C HIS A 60 7.95 7.09 10.03
N LEU A 61 7.37 5.91 10.22
CA LEU A 61 7.12 4.94 9.16
C LEU A 61 5.68 4.47 9.21
N ASP A 62 5.03 4.46 8.06
CA ASP A 62 3.72 3.86 7.87
C ASP A 62 3.87 2.52 7.12
N PRO A 63 4.00 1.38 7.82
CA PRO A 63 4.29 0.11 7.17
C PRO A 63 3.09 -0.37 6.35
N ALA A 64 3.32 -0.53 5.05
CA ALA A 64 2.37 -1.14 4.13
C ALA A 64 2.30 -2.66 4.33
N GLN A 65 1.13 -3.18 4.69
CA GLN A 65 0.85 -4.61 4.78
C GLN A 65 -0.19 -5.01 3.74
N LEU A 66 -0.01 -6.20 3.17
CA LEU A 66 -0.92 -6.75 2.16
C LEU A 66 -1.40 -8.12 2.63
N ARG A 67 -2.71 -8.29 2.80
CA ARG A 67 -3.38 -9.53 3.21
C ARG A 67 -2.87 -10.09 4.55
N GLY A 68 -2.44 -9.21 5.45
CA GLY A 68 -1.87 -9.59 6.73
C GLY A 68 -0.44 -10.16 6.65
N LEU A 69 0.23 -10.06 5.50
CA LEU A 69 1.64 -10.36 5.38
C LEU A 69 2.50 -9.26 6.02
N GLY A 70 3.71 -9.64 6.44
CA GLY A 70 4.68 -8.72 7.02
C GLY A 70 5.05 -7.59 6.05
N PRO A 71 5.41 -6.39 6.55
CA PRO A 71 5.84 -5.27 5.70
C PRO A 71 7.06 -5.57 4.81
N ASP A 72 7.87 -6.55 5.22
CA ASP A 72 9.03 -7.08 4.48
C ASP A 72 8.64 -8.08 3.38
N GLN A 73 7.41 -8.58 3.40
CA GLN A 73 6.85 -9.53 2.42
C GLN A 73 6.01 -8.83 1.35
N VAL A 74 5.99 -7.49 1.34
CA VAL A 74 5.27 -6.68 0.35
C VAL A 74 6.27 -6.03 -0.61
N LEU A 75 6.10 -6.29 -1.91
CA LEU A 75 6.90 -5.63 -2.95
C LEU A 75 6.21 -4.36 -3.42
N VAL A 76 6.83 -3.21 -3.13
CA VAL A 76 6.38 -1.92 -3.63
C VAL A 76 7.21 -1.50 -4.86
N LEU A 77 6.50 -1.16 -5.94
CA LEU A 77 7.10 -0.60 -7.14
C LEU A 77 6.61 0.82 -7.38
N VAL A 78 7.53 1.76 -7.60
CA VAL A 78 7.23 3.10 -8.07
C VAL A 78 7.71 3.21 -9.52
N ASN A 79 6.80 3.50 -10.44
CA ASN A 79 7.09 3.52 -11.89
C ASN A 79 7.79 2.24 -12.40
N GLY A 80 7.43 1.08 -11.83
CA GLY A 80 8.01 -0.22 -12.18
C GLY A 80 9.38 -0.53 -11.53
N LYS A 81 9.93 0.36 -10.70
CA LYS A 81 11.19 0.12 -9.97
C LYS A 81 10.93 -0.16 -8.51
N ARG A 82 11.69 -1.10 -7.93
CA ARG A 82 11.60 -1.43 -6.50
C ARG A 82 11.88 -0.19 -5.65
N ARG A 83 10.96 0.12 -4.74
CA ARG A 83 11.14 1.20 -3.77
C ARG A 83 12.10 0.74 -2.67
N HIS A 84 12.92 1.66 -2.16
CA HIS A 84 13.84 1.34 -1.07
C HIS A 84 13.06 1.13 0.23
N THR A 85 13.50 0.16 1.04
CA THR A 85 12.99 -0.08 2.39
C THR A 85 13.62 0.91 3.38
N SER A 86 12.98 1.07 4.53
CA SER A 86 13.56 1.84 5.64
C SER A 86 14.82 1.17 6.19
N ALA A 87 15.74 1.99 6.73
CA ALA A 87 16.89 1.52 7.49
C ALA A 87 16.54 1.18 8.95
N LEU A 88 15.37 1.61 9.42
CA LEU A 88 14.91 1.36 10.77
C LEU A 88 14.29 -0.05 10.84
N ILE A 89 14.87 -0.87 11.71
CA ILE A 89 14.31 -2.16 12.08
C ILE A 89 13.30 -1.93 13.19
N ASN A 90 12.06 -2.35 12.97
CA ASN A 90 11.05 -2.23 14.01
C ASN A 90 11.32 -3.24 15.14
N VAL A 91 11.84 -2.77 16.27
CA VAL A 91 12.01 -3.58 17.50
C VAL A 91 10.90 -3.34 18.53
N ASN A 92 10.02 -2.39 18.26
CA ASN A 92 8.98 -1.92 19.15
C ASN A 92 7.72 -2.79 19.07
N GLY A 93 6.78 -2.58 19.99
CA GLY A 93 5.49 -3.29 20.03
C GLY A 93 4.50 -2.89 18.95
N THR A 94 4.96 -2.19 17.90
CA THR A 94 4.13 -1.70 16.79
C THR A 94 4.01 -2.74 15.67
N PRO A 95 3.00 -2.63 14.79
CA PRO A 95 2.82 -3.57 13.69
C PRO A 95 4.08 -3.73 12.82
N GLY A 96 4.41 -4.97 12.46
CA GLY A 96 5.63 -5.27 11.71
C GLY A 96 6.89 -5.40 12.57
N ARG A 97 6.77 -5.68 13.86
CA ARG A 97 7.92 -5.98 14.72
C ARG A 97 8.80 -7.08 14.13
N GLY A 98 10.11 -6.85 14.12
CA GLY A 98 11.13 -7.73 13.55
C GLY A 98 11.33 -7.55 12.04
N THR A 99 10.62 -6.62 11.41
CA THR A 99 10.67 -6.40 9.95
C THR A 99 11.14 -4.99 9.61
N VAL A 100 11.52 -4.82 8.35
CA VAL A 100 11.76 -3.50 7.73
C VAL A 100 10.68 -3.29 6.66
N GLY A 101 9.98 -2.17 6.75
CA GLY A 101 8.92 -1.82 5.82
C GLY A 101 9.38 -0.90 4.70
N THR A 102 8.58 -0.82 3.64
CA THR A 102 8.66 0.28 2.68
C THR A 102 7.65 1.34 3.09
N ASP A 103 8.11 2.58 3.23
CA ASP A 103 7.25 3.74 3.47
C ASP A 103 6.84 4.40 2.15
N LEU A 104 5.59 4.89 2.10
CA LEU A 104 4.96 5.54 0.94
C LEU A 104 4.69 7.04 1.16
N ASN A 105 4.98 7.59 2.34
CA ASN A 105 4.92 9.04 2.61
C ASN A 105 6.06 9.85 1.96
#